data_AF-A0A8J6T2M6-F1
#
_entry.id   AF-A0A8J6T2M6-F1
#
_cell.length_a   1.000
_cell.length_b   1.000
_cell.length_c   1.000
_cell.angle_alpha   90.00
_cell.angle_beta   90.00
_cell.angle_gamma   90.00
#
_symmetry.space_group_name_H-M   'P 1'
#
loop_
_entity.id
_entity.type
_entity.pdbx_description
1 polymer ?
#
loop_
_entity_poly.entity_id
_entity_poly.type
_entity_poly.pdbx_seq_one_letter_code
_entity_poly.pdbx_strand_id
1 'polypeptide(L)' 'YEVCKKIKGDEETKDIKIIVLSAYLDEEKFKKMKEHGADVCFSKPLPLPQLKEEVAKLLGLKIEG' A
#
# COMPACT_ATOMS: atom_id res chain seq x y z
N TYR A 1 4.53 5.49 -8.54
CA TYR A 1 3.15 5.25 -8.99
C TYR A 1 3.08 4.48 -10.31
N GLU A 2 4.03 4.62 -11.25
CA GLU A 2 4.03 3.83 -12.51
C GLU A 2 3.93 2.30 -12.31
N VAL A 3 4.64 1.76 -11.32
CA VAL A 3 4.54 0.33 -10.97
C VAL A 3 3.12 -0.04 -10.52
N CYS A 4 2.48 0.79 -9.70
CA CYS A 4 1.10 0.57 -9.24
C CYS A 4 0.13 0.55 -10.42
N LYS A 5 0.26 1.51 -11.36
CA LYS A 5 -0.52 1.54 -12.61
C LYS A 5 -0.38 0.26 -13.42
N LYS A 6 0.85 -0.24 -13.59
CA LYS A 6 1.11 -1.48 -14.33
C LYS A 6 0.46 -2.69 -13.66
N ILE A 7 0.64 -2.86 -12.36
CA ILE A 7 0.03 -3.95 -11.59
C ILE A 7 -1.50 -3.87 -11.67
N LYS A 8 -2.08 -2.68 -11.50
CA LYS A 8 -3.54 -2.50 -11.54
C LYS A 8 -4.15 -2.56 -12.94
N GLY A 9 -3.35 -2.36 -13.98
CA GLY A 9 -3.79 -2.39 -15.38
C GLY A 9 -3.70 -3.75 -16.05
N ASP A 10 -3.13 -4.75 -15.38
CA ASP A 10 -2.97 -6.11 -15.90
C ASP A 10 -4.01 -7.05 -15.26
N GLU A 11 -4.75 -7.78 -16.08
CA GLU A 11 -5.85 -8.67 -15.64
C GLU A 11 -5.41 -9.74 -14.64
N GLU A 12 -4.17 -10.22 -14.73
CA GLU A 12 -3.65 -11.27 -13.84
C GLU A 12 -3.20 -10.71 -12.48
N THR A 13 -2.94 -9.40 -12.40
CA THR A 13 -2.33 -8.79 -11.20
C THR A 13 -3.14 -7.65 -10.58
N LYS A 14 -4.24 -7.22 -11.20
CA LYS A 14 -5.06 -6.09 -10.75
C LYS A 14 -5.60 -6.21 -9.33
N ASP A 15 -5.83 -7.44 -8.88
CA ASP A 15 -6.39 -7.71 -7.54
C ASP A 15 -5.33 -7.75 -6.44
N ILE A 16 -4.03 -7.74 -6.79
CA ILE A 16 -2.92 -7.74 -5.82
C ILE A 16 -2.99 -6.48 -4.96
N LYS A 17 -2.87 -6.65 -3.64
CA LYS A 17 -2.78 -5.54 -2.68
C LYS A 17 -1.39 -4.90 -2.70
N ILE A 18 -1.34 -3.58 -2.78
CA ILE A 18 -0.10 -2.81 -2.94
C ILE A 18 0.12 -1.94 -1.71
N ILE A 19 1.20 -2.23 -0.98
CA ILE A 19 1.70 -1.38 0.12
C ILE A 19 2.97 -0.67 -0.37
N VAL A 20 2.95 0.66 -0.38
CA VAL A 20 4.11 1.48 -0.78
C VAL A 20 4.91 1.89 0.46
N LEU A 21 6.23 1.74 0.40
CA LEU A 21 7.15 2.25 1.43
C LEU A 21 8.11 3.27 0.81
N SER A 22 8.17 4.49 1.34
CA SER A 22 9.07 5.53 0.83
C SER A 22 9.64 6.42 1.94
N ALA A 23 10.87 6.91 1.76
CA ALA A 23 11.53 7.83 2.70
C ALA A 23 11.03 9.28 2.59
N TYR A 24 10.49 9.65 1.42
CA TYR A 24 10.09 11.02 1.10
C TYR A 24 8.69 11.01 0.49
N LEU A 25 7.70 10.76 1.34
CA LEU A 25 6.31 10.98 0.99
C LEU A 25 5.86 12.30 1.62
N ASP A 26 5.71 13.33 0.78
CA ASP A 26 4.85 14.46 1.10
C ASP A 26 3.38 14.07 0.83
N GLU A 27 2.45 14.87 1.32
CA GLU A 27 1.00 14.60 1.16
C GLU A 27 0.58 14.47 -0.30
N GLU A 28 1.21 15.24 -1.20
CA GLU A 28 0.91 15.21 -2.63
C GLU A 28 1.30 13.85 -3.24
N LYS A 29 2.48 13.34 -2.91
CA LYS A 29 2.93 12.00 -3.34
C LYS A 29 2.08 10.91 -2.73
N PHE A 30 1.66 11.03 -1.46
CA PHE A 30 0.73 10.09 -0.84
C PHE A 30 -0.58 10.01 -1.62
N LYS A 31 -1.16 11.17 -1.96
CA LYS A 31 -2.41 11.25 -2.71
C LYS A 31 -2.25 10.63 -4.11
N LYS A 32 -1.18 11.00 -4.83
CA LYS A 32 -0.87 10.41 -6.14
C LYS A 32 -0.72 8.89 -6.06
N MET A 33 -0.02 8.34 -5.06
CA MET A 33 0.15 6.88 -4.94
C MET A 33 -1.19 6.17 -4.71
N LYS A 34 -2.07 6.71 -3.85
CA LYS A 34 -3.41 6.16 -3.64
C LYS A 34 -4.27 6.22 -4.90
N GLU A 35 -4.28 7.37 -5.59
CA GLU A 35 -5.00 7.54 -6.88
C GLU A 35 -4.53 6.55 -7.96
N HIS A 36 -3.28 6.09 -7.87
CA HIS A 36 -2.65 5.21 -8.84
C HIS A 36 -2.67 3.73 -8.41
N GLY A 37 -3.43 3.38 -7.37
CA GLY A 37 -3.71 1.99 -7.02
C GLY A 37 -2.92 1.43 -5.83
N ALA A 38 -2.25 2.26 -5.04
CA ALA A 38 -1.72 1.83 -3.74
C ALA A 38 -2.87 1.70 -2.73
N ASP A 39 -2.99 0.55 -2.07
CA ASP A 39 -3.96 0.34 -0.99
C ASP A 39 -3.49 1.04 0.30
N VAL A 40 -2.18 0.98 0.59
CA VAL A 40 -1.56 1.56 1.79
C VAL A 40 -0.23 2.21 1.43
N CYS A 41 0.15 3.26 2.14
CA CYS A 41 1.43 3.92 1.99
C CYS A 41 2.05 4.16 3.38
N PHE A 42 3.34 3.87 3.53
CA PHE A 42 4.12 4.09 4.74
C PHE A 42 5.35 4.95 4.46
N SER A 43 5.68 5.84 5.40
CA SER A 43 6.96 6.50 5.44
C SER A 43 8.03 5.59 6.07
N LYS A 44 9.29 5.79 5.70
CA LYS A 44 10.42 5.20 6.44
C LYS A 44 10.75 6.06 7.67
N PRO A 45 11.19 5.44 8.79
CA PRO A 45 11.35 4.00 9.00
C PRO A 45 10.01 3.27 9.08
N LEU A 46 9.96 2.04 8.55
CA LEU A 46 8.74 1.26 8.40
C LEU A 46 8.10 0.97 9.78
N PRO A 47 6.88 1.43 10.07
CA PRO A 47 6.23 1.20 11.35
C PRO A 47 5.68 -0.23 11.42
N LEU A 48 6.50 -1.18 11.89
CA LEU A 48 6.16 -2.62 11.92
C LEU A 48 4.81 -2.95 12.60
N PRO A 49 4.42 -2.32 13.74
CA PRO A 49 3.12 -2.59 14.34
C PRO A 49 1.96 -2.21 13.41
N GLN A 50 2.03 -1.01 12.81
CA GLN A 50 1.00 -0.54 11.88
C GLN A 50 0.98 -1.37 10.60
N LEU A 51 2.14 -1.78 10.10
CA LEU A 51 2.22 -2.68 8.94
C LEU A 51 1.50 -4.00 9.21
N LYS A 52 1.69 -4.61 10.39
CA LYS A 52 1.00 -5.84 10.77
C LYS A 52 -0.52 -5.66 10.73
N GLU A 53 -1.01 -4.56 11.28
CA GLU A 53 -2.43 -4.20 11.25
C GLU A 53 -2.97 -4.02 9.84
N GLU A 54 -2.27 -3.27 8.99
CA GLU A 54 -2.71 -3.01 7.62
C GLU A 54 -2.68 -4.29 6.76
N VAL A 55 -1.66 -5.14 6.91
CA VAL A 55 -1.61 -6.43 6.22
C VAL A 55 -2.78 -7.32 6.65
N ALA A 56 -3.08 -7.40 7.94
CA ALA A 56 -4.23 -8.18 8.42
C ALA A 56 -5.54 -7.65 7.85
N LYS A 57 -5.76 -6.33 7.85
CA LYS A 57 -6.94 -5.69 7.25
C LYS A 57 -7.08 -6.02 5.77
N LEU A 58 -5.99 -5.91 4.99
CA LEU A 58 -5.98 -6.18 3.56
C LEU A 58 -6.26 -7.64 3.22
N LEU A 59 -5.87 -8.56 4.10
CA LEU A 59 -6.11 -10.00 3.96
C LEU A 59 -7.43 -10.46 4.62
N GLY A 60 -8.19 -9.55 5.25
CA GLY A 60 -9.42 -9.90 5.97
C GLY A 60 -9.20 -10.74 7.23
N LEU A 61 -8.00 -10.71 7.80
CA LEU A 61 -7.65 -11.45 9.02
C LEU A 61 -8.07 -10.65 10.27
N LYS A 62 -8.52 -11.37 11.30
CA LYS A 62 -8.68 -10.79 12.65
C LYS A 62 -7.32 -10.76 13.33
N ILE A 63 -6.92 -9.61 13.88
CA ILE A 63 -5.77 -9.54 14.77
C ILE A 63 -6.25 -9.91 16.17
N GLU A 64 -5.76 -11.04 16.67
CA GLU A 64 -5.87 -11.37 18.09
C GLU A 64 -4.88 -10.48 18.87
N GLY A 65 -5.40 -9.82 19.91
CA GLY A 65 -4.68 -8.86 20.75
C GLY A 65 -3.81 -9.52 21.81
#